data_AF-A0A1S9N369-F1
#
_entry.id   AF-A0A1S9N369-F1
#
_cell.length_a   1.000
_cell.length_b   1.000
_cell.length_c   1.000
_cell.angle_alpha   90.00
_cell.angle_beta   90.00
_cell.angle_gamma   90.00
#
_symmetry.space_group_name_H-M   'P 1'
#
loop_
_entity.id
_entity.type
_entity.pdbx_description
1 polymer ?
#
loop_
_entity_poly.entity_id
_entity_poly.type
_entity_poly.pdbx_seq_one_letter_code
_entity_poly.pdbx_strand_id
1 'polypeptide(L)'
;MRKIIIRLITFVVFITVFTSNLAYAQIPSVPQPYGPKISNLQNKEDIINSLNQIKVIRANLTVYNIKPDTPVDELKTLDTDVQRYIDQLRIIRTNLVNHADKYSNSISDVFFAEQIVIIATCYIVSLNHQQLLVRAIENNVPEASTLFYSTYMIPIYYYLTLGDEQIAYTQTYTVIS
;
A
#
# COMPACT_ATOMS: atom_id res chain seq x y z
N MET A 1 -5.28 50.43 18.01
CA MET A 1 -5.52 49.00 18.32
C MET A 1 -6.08 48.20 17.15
N ARG A 2 -7.22 48.55 16.54
CA ARG A 2 -7.82 47.81 15.40
C ARG A 2 -6.88 47.52 14.22
N LYS A 3 -6.04 48.49 13.81
CA LYS A 3 -5.05 48.29 12.72
C LYS A 3 -3.93 47.30 13.08
N ILE A 4 -3.56 47.22 14.36
CA ILE A 4 -2.54 46.29 14.85
C ILE A 4 -3.10 44.86 14.84
N ILE A 5 -4.35 44.70 15.29
CA ILE A 5 -5.06 43.41 15.27
C ILE A 5 -5.23 42.92 13.83
N ILE A 6 -5.63 43.79 12.90
CA ILE A 6 -5.74 43.42 11.48
C ILE A 6 -4.39 42.98 10.92
N ARG A 7 -3.31 43.71 11.18
CA ARG A 7 -1.96 43.33 10.74
C ARG A 7 -1.51 42.00 11.34
N LEU A 8 -1.83 41.73 12.60
CA LEU A 8 -1.51 40.47 13.26
C LEU A 8 -2.25 39.30 12.61
N ILE A 9 -3.56 39.46 12.36
CA ILE A 9 -4.38 38.43 11.70
C ILE A 9 -3.86 38.17 10.29
N THR A 10 -3.58 39.22 9.51
CA THR A 10 -3.02 39.07 8.17
C THR A 10 -1.67 38.35 8.20
N PHE A 11 -0.80 38.70 9.17
CA PHE A 11 0.51 38.06 9.32
C PHE A 11 0.40 36.57 9.68
N VAL A 12 -0.50 36.20 10.59
CA VAL A 12 -0.75 34.79 10.95
C VAL A 12 -1.26 34.00 9.74
N VAL A 13 -2.21 34.55 8.98
CA VAL A 13 -2.73 33.93 7.75
C VAL A 13 -1.61 33.74 6.72
N PHE A 14 -0.77 34.76 6.53
CA PHE A 14 0.38 34.64 5.63
C PHE A 14 1.35 33.54 6.08
N ILE A 15 1.73 33.49 7.36
CA ILE A 15 2.62 32.41 7.85
C ILE A 15 1.99 31.03 7.60
N THR A 16 0.71 30.84 7.90
CA THR A 16 0.05 29.53 7.73
C THR A 16 -0.07 29.09 6.27
N VAL A 17 -0.16 30.02 5.31
CA VAL A 17 -0.30 29.70 3.88
C VAL A 17 1.06 29.50 3.21
N PHE A 18 2.10 30.22 3.66
CA PHE A 18 3.42 30.22 3.04
C PHE A 18 4.45 29.31 3.74
N THR A 19 4.14 28.79 4.94
CA THR A 19 4.96 27.73 5.52
C THR A 19 4.65 26.43 4.79
N SER A 20 5.65 25.89 4.09
CA SER A 20 5.58 24.50 3.63
C SER A 20 5.36 23.60 4.84
N ASN A 21 4.53 22.57 4.70
CA ASN A 21 4.38 21.50 5.70
C ASN A 21 5.69 20.72 5.81
N LEU A 22 6.72 21.34 6.37
CA LEU A 22 7.95 20.67 6.76
C LEU A 22 7.68 20.03 8.11
N ALA A 23 7.09 18.83 8.05
CA ALA A 23 6.97 17.95 9.20
C ALA A 23 8.38 17.48 9.60
N TYR A 24 9.07 18.24 10.44
CA TYR A 24 10.26 17.75 11.10
C TYR A 24 9.83 16.93 12.31
N ALA A 25 10.02 15.61 12.24
CA ALA A 25 9.96 14.79 13.44
C ALA A 25 11.11 15.19 14.36
N GLN A 26 10.80 15.53 15.61
CA GLN A 26 11.83 15.80 16.61
C GLN A 26 12.63 14.50 16.84
N ILE A 27 13.96 14.56 16.67
CA ILE A 27 14.84 13.43 16.93
C ILE A 27 14.86 13.21 18.46
N PRO A 28 14.40 12.07 18.98
CA PRO A 28 14.37 11.84 20.41
C PRO A 28 15.78 11.75 20.99
N SER A 29 16.01 12.36 22.15
CA SER A 29 17.29 12.36 22.86
C SER A 29 17.64 11.02 23.53
N VAL A 30 16.67 10.10 23.60
CA VAL A 30 16.80 8.74 24.12
C VAL A 30 16.32 7.78 23.04
N PRO A 31 17.06 6.69 22.73
CA PRO A 31 16.60 5.68 21.80
C PRO A 31 15.39 4.94 22.40
N GLN A 32 14.19 5.45 22.12
CA GLN A 32 12.95 4.74 22.33
C GLN A 32 12.58 4.00 21.04
N PRO A 33 11.87 2.86 21.14
CA PRO A 33 11.25 2.25 19.99
C PRO A 33 10.42 3.32 19.26
N TYR A 34 10.83 3.65 18.04
CA TYR A 34 10.23 4.71 17.25
C TYR A 34 9.08 4.12 16.43
N GLY A 35 7.87 4.68 16.57
CA GLY A 35 6.71 4.29 15.78
C GLY A 35 5.46 3.99 16.63
N PRO A 36 4.35 3.59 15.98
CA PRO A 36 3.10 3.31 16.66
C PRO A 36 3.24 2.10 17.58
N LYS A 37 2.89 2.29 18.85
CA LYS A 37 2.78 1.21 19.83
C LYS A 37 1.37 0.62 19.73
N ILE A 38 1.30 -0.62 19.29
CA ILE A 38 0.05 -1.35 19.14
C ILE A 38 -0.01 -2.38 20.26
N SER A 39 -0.90 -2.14 21.22
CA SER A 39 -1.05 -2.97 22.41
C SER A 39 -2.44 -3.59 22.49
N ASN A 40 -2.53 -4.74 23.17
CA ASN A 40 -3.79 -5.43 23.49
C ASN A 40 -4.62 -5.85 22.26
N LEU A 41 -3.94 -6.24 21.17
CA LEU A 41 -4.61 -6.78 19.98
C LEU A 41 -5.45 -8.01 20.33
N GLN A 42 -6.72 -7.94 19.97
CA GLN A 42 -7.62 -9.08 20.05
C GLN A 42 -7.26 -10.07 18.95
N ASN A 43 -7.16 -11.36 19.30
CA ASN A 43 -6.81 -12.42 18.34
C ASN A 43 -5.55 -12.08 17.51
N LYS A 44 -4.50 -11.62 18.21
CA LYS A 44 -3.21 -11.16 17.66
C LYS A 44 -2.59 -12.10 16.63
N GLU A 45 -2.74 -13.41 16.80
CA GLU A 45 -2.17 -14.42 15.89
C GLU A 45 -2.77 -14.33 14.49
N ASP A 46 -4.10 -14.17 14.36
CA ASP A 46 -4.79 -14.13 13.07
C ASP A 46 -4.43 -12.89 12.24
N ILE A 47 -4.35 -11.72 12.89
CA ILE A 47 -4.00 -10.47 12.22
C ILE A 47 -2.53 -10.44 11.79
N ILE A 48 -1.62 -10.99 12.62
CA ILE A 48 -0.21 -11.16 12.26
C ILE A 48 -0.06 -12.18 11.12
N ASN A 49 -0.83 -13.27 11.17
CA ASN A 49 -0.82 -14.28 10.12
C ASN A 49 -1.28 -13.70 8.77
N SER A 50 -2.28 -12.80 8.77
CA SER A 50 -2.71 -12.10 7.56
C SER A 50 -1.57 -11.27 6.93
N LEU A 51 -0.79 -10.55 7.73
CA LEU A 51 0.41 -9.86 7.24
C LEU A 51 1.46 -10.83 6.69
N ASN A 52 1.69 -11.96 7.36
CA ASN A 52 2.62 -12.98 6.89
C ASN A 52 2.18 -13.62 5.57
N GLN A 53 0.89 -13.90 5.40
CA GLN A 53 0.34 -14.41 4.14
C GLN A 53 0.54 -13.43 3.00
N ILE A 54 0.31 -12.13 3.23
CA ILE A 54 0.59 -11.07 2.25
C ILE A 54 2.08 -11.08 1.85
N LYS A 55 2.99 -11.18 2.82
CA LYS A 55 4.44 -11.27 2.55
C LYS A 55 4.81 -12.49 1.72
N VAL A 56 4.20 -13.65 2.00
CA VAL A 56 4.42 -14.88 1.23
C VAL A 56 3.92 -14.70 -0.20
N ILE A 57 2.72 -14.14 -0.40
CA ILE A 57 2.19 -13.82 -1.73
C ILE A 57 3.16 -12.89 -2.46
N ARG A 58 3.58 -11.78 -1.81
CA ARG A 58 4.52 -10.82 -2.39
C ARG A 58 5.86 -11.44 -2.80
N ALA A 59 6.39 -12.36 -2.00
CA ALA A 59 7.63 -13.08 -2.33
C ALA A 59 7.47 -14.02 -3.54
N ASN A 60 6.27 -14.57 -3.74
CA ASN A 60 5.94 -15.43 -4.88
C ASN A 60 5.47 -14.66 -6.12
N LEU A 61 5.20 -13.35 -5.99
CA LEU A 61 5.04 -12.45 -7.13
C LEU A 61 6.41 -12.26 -7.79
N THR A 62 6.83 -13.21 -8.61
CA THR A 62 7.91 -13.01 -9.56
C THR A 62 7.49 -11.93 -10.54
N VAL A 63 8.37 -10.98 -10.84
CA VAL A 63 8.18 -10.04 -11.96
C VAL A 63 8.09 -10.90 -13.22
N TYR A 64 6.87 -11.09 -13.73
CA TYR A 64 6.65 -11.92 -14.89
C TYR A 64 7.32 -11.27 -16.09
N ASN A 65 8.17 -12.04 -16.78
CA ASN A 65 8.96 -11.56 -17.91
C ASN A 65 8.09 -11.45 -19.17
N ILE A 66 7.20 -10.45 -19.18
CA ILE A 66 6.35 -10.15 -20.32
C ILE A 66 7.18 -9.39 -21.36
N LYS A 67 7.22 -9.94 -22.57
CA LYS A 67 7.80 -9.30 -23.76
C LYS A 67 6.70 -8.87 -24.73
N PRO A 68 6.97 -7.97 -25.68
CA PRO A 68 5.97 -7.53 -26.65
C PRO A 68 5.48 -8.67 -27.57
N ASP A 69 6.31 -9.68 -27.75
CA ASP A 69 6.08 -10.88 -28.58
C ASP A 69 5.74 -12.13 -27.75
N THR A 70 5.33 -11.96 -26.48
CA THR A 70 4.92 -13.08 -25.62
C THR A 70 3.78 -13.87 -26.29
N PRO A 71 3.88 -15.21 -26.39
CA PRO A 71 2.82 -16.02 -26.97
C PRO A 71 1.48 -15.84 -26.25
N VAL A 72 0.38 -15.87 -27.01
CA VAL A 72 -0.99 -15.69 -26.47
C VAL A 72 -1.31 -16.71 -25.38
N ASP A 73 -0.88 -17.97 -25.53
CA ASP A 73 -1.12 -19.00 -24.51
C ASP A 73 -0.38 -18.70 -23.21
N GLU A 74 0.84 -18.16 -23.28
CA GLU A 74 1.60 -17.69 -22.11
C GLU A 74 0.93 -16.49 -21.45
N LEU A 75 0.39 -15.54 -22.24
CA LEU A 75 -0.37 -14.39 -21.73
C LEU A 75 -1.63 -14.84 -20.98
N LYS A 76 -2.34 -15.86 -21.46
CA LYS A 76 -3.54 -16.40 -20.79
C LYS A 76 -3.21 -17.12 -19.49
N THR A 77 -2.14 -17.92 -19.47
CA THR A 77 -1.64 -18.52 -18.22
C THR A 77 -1.29 -17.44 -17.21
N LEU A 78 -0.62 -16.39 -17.67
CA LEU A 78 -0.26 -15.26 -16.83
C LEU A 78 -1.47 -14.51 -16.28
N ASP A 79 -2.49 -14.20 -17.10
CA ASP A 79 -3.71 -13.54 -16.63
C ASP A 79 -4.41 -14.35 -15.53
N THR A 80 -4.43 -15.69 -15.68
CA THR A 80 -4.99 -16.64 -14.71
C THR A 80 -4.19 -16.67 -13.41
N ASP A 81 -2.87 -16.68 -13.50
CA ASP A 81 -1.99 -16.66 -12.33
C ASP A 81 -2.12 -15.35 -11.55
N VAL A 82 -2.16 -14.22 -12.25
CA VAL A 82 -2.39 -12.91 -11.63
C VAL A 82 -3.76 -12.86 -10.95
N GLN A 83 -4.80 -13.40 -11.60
CA GLN A 83 -6.14 -13.49 -11.01
C GLN A 83 -6.13 -14.26 -9.69
N ARG A 84 -5.44 -15.41 -9.64
CA ARG A 84 -5.31 -16.23 -8.44
C ARG A 84 -4.68 -15.47 -7.28
N TYR A 85 -3.63 -14.67 -7.53
CA TYR A 85 -3.03 -13.82 -6.49
C TYR A 85 -3.97 -12.70 -6.03
N ILE A 86 -4.68 -12.06 -6.96
CA ILE A 86 -5.69 -11.04 -6.62
C ILE A 86 -6.75 -11.63 -5.69
N ASP A 87 -7.25 -12.83 -5.98
CA ASP A 87 -8.30 -13.46 -5.18
C ASP A 87 -7.79 -13.85 -3.78
N GLN A 88 -6.57 -14.38 -3.67
CA GLN A 88 -5.94 -14.63 -2.37
C GLN A 88 -5.81 -13.36 -1.54
N LEU A 89 -5.32 -12.26 -2.13
CA LEU A 89 -5.20 -10.97 -1.45
C LEU A 89 -6.56 -10.38 -1.07
N ARG A 90 -7.60 -10.56 -1.90
CA ARG A 90 -8.97 -10.12 -1.59
C ARG A 90 -9.55 -10.86 -0.39
N ILE A 91 -9.31 -12.17 -0.28
CA ILE A 91 -9.73 -12.96 0.88
C ILE A 91 -9.06 -12.41 2.15
N ILE A 92 -7.74 -12.20 2.12
CA ILE A 92 -7.02 -11.63 3.27
C ILE A 92 -7.55 -10.24 3.61
N ARG A 93 -7.76 -9.37 2.61
CA ARG A 93 -8.32 -8.03 2.80
C ARG A 93 -9.68 -8.08 3.50
N THR A 94 -10.58 -8.96 3.05
CA THR A 94 -11.91 -9.12 3.66
C THR A 94 -11.80 -9.58 5.11
N ASN A 95 -10.90 -10.52 5.41
CA ASN A 95 -10.68 -10.99 6.78
C ASN A 95 -10.21 -9.85 7.70
N LEU A 96 -9.33 -8.97 7.21
CA LEU A 96 -8.84 -7.81 7.95
C LEU A 96 -9.94 -6.77 8.20
N VAL A 97 -10.77 -6.48 7.19
CA VAL A 97 -11.93 -5.58 7.35
C VAL A 97 -12.89 -6.14 8.39
N ASN A 98 -13.21 -7.44 8.31
CA ASN A 98 -14.07 -8.09 9.29
C ASN A 98 -13.45 -8.09 10.70
N HIS A 99 -12.12 -8.19 10.81
CA HIS A 99 -11.42 -8.06 12.10
C HIS A 99 -11.61 -6.67 12.69
N ALA A 100 -11.40 -5.62 11.89
CA ALA A 100 -11.60 -4.24 12.31
C ALA A 100 -13.06 -3.98 12.76
N ASP A 101 -14.04 -4.48 12.01
CA ASP A 101 -15.45 -4.33 12.36
C ASP A 101 -15.81 -5.08 13.65
N LYS A 102 -15.35 -6.33 13.78
CA LYS A 102 -15.59 -7.19 14.95
C LYS A 102 -15.00 -6.60 16.23
N TYR A 103 -13.82 -6.00 16.15
CA TYR A 103 -13.10 -5.40 17.27
C TYR A 103 -13.10 -3.86 17.18
N SER A 104 -14.19 -3.29 16.67
CA SER A 104 -14.34 -1.84 16.40
C SER A 104 -14.22 -0.94 17.64
N ASN A 105 -14.36 -1.50 18.84
CA ASN A 105 -14.13 -0.80 20.11
C ASN A 105 -12.65 -0.73 20.52
N SER A 106 -11.75 -1.42 19.81
CA SER A 106 -10.31 -1.41 20.02
C SER A 106 -9.62 -0.61 18.92
N ILE A 107 -9.15 0.59 19.25
CA ILE A 107 -8.42 1.43 18.29
C ILE A 107 -7.16 0.74 17.76
N SER A 108 -6.50 -0.08 18.58
CA SER A 108 -5.32 -0.86 18.19
C SER A 108 -5.65 -1.87 17.09
N ASP A 109 -6.76 -2.60 17.24
CA ASP A 109 -7.19 -3.62 16.28
C ASP A 109 -7.62 -2.98 14.96
N VAL A 110 -8.44 -1.93 15.03
CA VAL A 110 -8.89 -1.18 13.84
C VAL A 110 -7.69 -0.61 13.10
N PHE A 111 -6.83 0.13 13.79
CA PHE A 111 -5.67 0.79 13.18
C PHE A 111 -4.70 -0.21 12.55
N PHE A 112 -4.40 -1.32 13.24
CA PHE A 112 -3.48 -2.31 12.70
C PHE A 112 -4.07 -3.05 11.50
N ALA A 113 -5.36 -3.39 11.56
CA ALA A 113 -6.06 -4.03 10.45
C ALA A 113 -6.10 -3.13 9.22
N GLU A 114 -6.42 -1.84 9.41
CA GLU A 114 -6.43 -0.84 8.33
C GLU A 114 -5.06 -0.68 7.66
N GLN A 115 -3.96 -0.65 8.45
CA GLN A 115 -2.61 -0.64 7.89
C GLN A 115 -2.36 -1.85 6.96
N ILE A 116 -2.72 -3.05 7.41
CA ILE A 116 -2.50 -4.27 6.61
C ILE A 116 -3.43 -4.28 5.39
N VAL A 117 -4.65 -3.75 5.50
CA VAL A 117 -5.57 -3.56 4.36
C VAL A 117 -4.96 -2.67 3.29
N ILE A 118 -4.27 -1.59 3.67
CA ILE A 118 -3.57 -0.71 2.72
C ILE A 118 -2.51 -1.50 1.95
N ILE A 119 -1.70 -2.32 2.64
CA ILE A 119 -0.69 -3.17 2.00
C ILE A 119 -1.33 -4.12 0.98
N ALA A 120 -2.36 -4.87 1.40
CA ALA A 120 -3.06 -5.80 0.51
C ALA A 120 -3.66 -5.09 -0.70
N THR A 121 -4.21 -3.88 -0.50
CA THR A 121 -4.82 -3.07 -1.55
C THR A 121 -3.78 -2.61 -2.56
N CYS A 122 -2.59 -2.17 -2.13
CA CYS A 122 -1.51 -1.79 -3.03
C CYS A 122 -1.16 -2.93 -3.99
N TYR A 123 -0.97 -4.15 -3.47
CA TYR A 123 -0.66 -5.29 -4.33
C TYR A 123 -1.83 -5.70 -5.23
N ILE A 124 -3.08 -5.66 -4.77
CA ILE A 124 -4.26 -5.90 -5.61
C ILE A 124 -4.29 -4.91 -6.79
N VAL A 125 -4.07 -3.63 -6.53
CA VAL A 125 -4.10 -2.60 -7.58
C VAL A 125 -2.94 -2.79 -8.57
N SER A 126 -1.74 -3.07 -8.08
CA SER A 126 -0.58 -3.42 -8.92
C SER A 126 -0.90 -4.60 -9.86
N LEU A 127 -1.49 -5.66 -9.32
CA LEU A 127 -1.83 -6.86 -10.08
C LEU A 127 -2.96 -6.62 -11.09
N ASN A 128 -3.96 -5.80 -10.75
CA ASN A 128 -4.99 -5.39 -11.71
C ASN A 128 -4.37 -4.65 -12.90
N HIS A 129 -3.43 -3.72 -12.65
CA HIS A 129 -2.72 -3.06 -13.75
C HIS A 129 -1.89 -4.04 -14.58
N GLN A 130 -1.32 -5.06 -13.95
CA GLN A 130 -0.63 -6.13 -14.67
C GLN A 130 -1.57 -6.94 -15.57
N GLN A 131 -2.78 -7.30 -15.10
CA GLN A 131 -3.79 -7.93 -15.97
C GLN A 131 -4.17 -7.02 -17.15
N LEU A 132 -4.32 -5.72 -16.92
CA LEU A 132 -4.61 -4.76 -17.99
C LEU A 132 -3.49 -4.75 -19.06
N LEU A 133 -2.21 -4.78 -18.64
CA LEU A 133 -1.08 -4.88 -19.57
C LEU A 133 -1.13 -6.19 -20.36
N VAL A 134 -1.30 -7.32 -19.68
CA VAL A 134 -1.34 -8.66 -20.30
C VAL A 134 -2.42 -8.72 -21.38
N ARG A 135 -3.63 -8.28 -21.05
CA ARG A 135 -4.76 -8.23 -21.98
C ARG A 135 -4.54 -7.23 -23.10
N ALA A 136 -3.86 -6.12 -22.86
CA ALA A 136 -3.54 -5.14 -23.90
C ALA A 136 -2.54 -5.70 -24.92
N ILE A 137 -1.53 -6.46 -24.46
CA ILE A 137 -0.60 -7.18 -25.34
C ILE A 137 -1.31 -8.28 -26.12
N GLU A 138 -2.17 -9.07 -25.46
CA GLU A 138 -2.98 -10.11 -26.12
C GLU A 138 -3.84 -9.52 -27.26
N ASN A 139 -4.39 -8.31 -27.03
CA ASN A 139 -5.20 -7.59 -28.01
C ASN A 139 -4.40 -6.72 -28.99
N ASN A 140 -3.07 -6.86 -29.03
CA ASN A 140 -2.16 -6.11 -29.91
C ASN A 140 -2.30 -4.58 -29.80
N VAL A 141 -2.53 -4.05 -28.60
CA VAL A 141 -2.54 -2.60 -28.34
C VAL A 141 -1.11 -2.06 -28.49
N PRO A 142 -0.82 -1.17 -29.47
CA PRO A 142 0.56 -0.79 -29.79
C PRO A 142 1.34 -0.16 -28.63
N GLU A 143 0.66 0.61 -27.79
CA GLU A 143 1.26 1.24 -26.61
C GLU A 143 1.74 0.20 -25.58
N ALA A 144 0.99 -0.88 -25.38
CA ALA A 144 1.31 -1.91 -24.39
C ALA A 144 2.62 -2.64 -24.72
N SER A 145 2.92 -2.79 -26.02
CA SER A 145 4.16 -3.37 -26.54
C SER A 145 5.40 -2.52 -26.22
N THR A 146 5.25 -1.28 -25.76
CA THR A 146 6.37 -0.46 -25.28
C THR A 146 6.80 -0.80 -23.84
N LEU A 147 6.05 -1.68 -23.17
CA LEU A 147 6.35 -2.24 -21.84
C LEU A 147 6.68 -1.18 -20.79
N PHE A 148 7.96 -1.00 -20.48
CA PHE A 148 8.44 -0.07 -19.46
C PHE A 148 8.01 1.38 -19.74
N TYR A 149 7.86 1.73 -21.01
CA TYR A 149 7.40 3.05 -21.45
C TYR A 149 5.87 3.15 -21.62
N SER A 150 5.14 2.05 -21.38
CA SER A 150 3.69 2.05 -21.48
C SER A 150 3.04 2.66 -20.23
N THR A 151 1.87 3.27 -20.40
CA THR A 151 1.09 3.80 -19.27
C THR A 151 0.59 2.71 -18.33
N TYR A 152 0.64 1.44 -18.73
CA TYR A 152 0.30 0.30 -17.88
C TYR A 152 1.37 -0.02 -16.85
N MET A 153 2.66 0.15 -17.19
CA MET A 153 3.76 -0.33 -16.34
C MET A 153 4.09 0.63 -15.19
N ILE A 154 3.92 1.93 -15.40
CA ILE A 154 4.11 2.97 -14.37
C ILE A 154 3.28 2.68 -13.10
N PRO A 155 1.95 2.47 -13.17
CA PRO A 155 1.15 2.19 -11.98
C PRO A 155 1.46 0.82 -11.36
N ILE A 156 1.89 -0.19 -12.13
CA ILE A 156 2.34 -1.48 -11.58
C ILE A 156 3.51 -1.24 -10.61
N TYR A 157 4.57 -0.57 -11.07
CA TYR A 157 5.73 -0.29 -10.22
C TYR A 157 5.39 0.62 -9.05
N TYR A 158 4.57 1.65 -9.27
CA TYR A 158 4.16 2.58 -8.22
C TYR A 158 3.48 1.85 -7.05
N TYR A 159 2.44 1.06 -7.33
CA TYR A 159 1.70 0.38 -6.27
C TYR A 159 2.46 -0.79 -5.65
N LEU A 160 3.30 -1.48 -6.44
CA LEU A 160 4.19 -2.51 -5.90
C LEU A 160 5.19 -1.91 -4.89
N THR A 161 5.83 -0.80 -5.27
CA THR A 161 6.79 -0.09 -4.41
C THR A 161 6.11 0.46 -3.16
N LEU A 162 4.94 1.08 -3.31
CA LEU A 162 4.17 1.58 -2.18
C LEU A 162 3.81 0.46 -1.19
N GLY A 163 3.38 -0.71 -1.68
CA GLY A 163 3.12 -1.87 -0.83
C GLY A 163 4.38 -2.34 -0.08
N ASP A 164 5.52 -2.40 -0.77
CA ASP A 164 6.80 -2.80 -0.18
C ASP A 164 7.29 -1.81 0.89
N GLU A 165 7.13 -0.50 0.65
CA GLU A 165 7.41 0.55 1.63
C GLU A 165 6.53 0.43 2.87
N GLN A 166 5.23 0.14 2.71
CA GLN A 166 4.31 -0.06 3.82
C GLN A 166 4.66 -1.33 4.63
N ILE A 167 5.09 -2.41 3.99
CA ILE A 167 5.63 -3.59 4.69
C ILE A 167 6.87 -3.22 5.49
N ALA A 168 7.83 -2.54 4.86
CA ALA A 168 9.09 -2.16 5.51
C ALA A 168 8.82 -1.25 6.71
N TYR A 169 7.94 -0.26 6.56
CA TYR A 169 7.50 0.61 7.64
C TYR A 169 6.88 -0.18 8.79
N THR A 170 5.92 -1.05 8.48
CA THR A 170 5.21 -1.87 9.49
C THR A 170 6.17 -2.78 10.24
N GLN A 171 7.14 -3.40 9.56
CA GLN A 171 8.12 -4.29 10.20
C GLN A 171 9.14 -3.54 11.05
N THR A 172 9.55 -2.35 10.61
CA THR A 172 10.64 -1.60 11.25
C THR A 172 10.15 -0.78 12.44
N TYR A 173 8.97 -0.19 12.32
CA TYR A 173 8.51 0.85 13.26
C TYR A 173 7.28 0.45 14.08
N THR A 174 6.52 -0.57 13.68
CA THR A 174 5.36 -1.00 14.48
C THR A 174 5.80 -1.91 15.62
N VAL A 175 5.57 -1.45 16.85
CA VAL A 175 5.87 -2.23 18.05
C VAL A 175 4.60 -2.88 18.55
N ILE A 176 4.51 -4.20 18.44
CA ILE A 176 3.37 -4.98 18.92
C ILE A 176 3.68 -5.55 20.31
N SER A 177 3.07 -4.98 21.35
CA SER A 177 3.17 -5.46 22.75
C SER A 177 1.95 -6.29 23.10
#